data_AF-A0A2M7WMB8-F1
#
_entry.id   AF-A0A2M7WMB8-F1
#
_cell.length_a   1.000
_cell.length_b   1.000
_cell.length_c   1.000
_cell.angle_alpha   90.00
_cell.angle_beta   90.00
_cell.angle_gamma   90.00
#
_symmetry.space_group_name_H-M   'P 1'
#
loop_
_entity.id
_entity.type
_entity.pdbx_description
1 polymer ?
#
loop_
_entity_poly.entity_id
_entity_poly.type
_entity_poly.pdbx_seq_one_letter_code
_entity_poly.pdbx_strand_id
1 'polypeptide(L)'
;MVEQTLPEAHSILSWPKYRSGLTPAPQLPMSRAEMNELGWDSCDIIIVTGDAYIDHPSFGMAVIGRVLETQGFRVGIIAQPDWKSAEAFRALGKPNLFFGVTAGNMDSMVNHYTSERRIRSDDAYTPDGVAGKRPDRAVTVYAQRCREAFKGIPVIIGSIEASLRRIAHYDYWSDTVRRSVLPDSKADMLVFGNAERQIIEIAHRLANGESINSMTDLRGTAIMRNSVPDGWHEVDSCELDTPGK
;
A
#
# COMPACT_ATOMS: atom_id res chain seq x y z
N MET A 1 -32.16 10.57 14.58
CA MET A 1 -31.26 10.53 13.41
C MET A 1 -30.32 11.70 13.56
N VAL A 2 -29.07 11.47 13.95
CA VAL A 2 -28.05 12.52 13.87
C VAL A 2 -27.65 12.56 12.40
N GLU A 3 -27.98 13.65 11.73
CA GLU A 3 -27.49 13.94 10.39
C GLU A 3 -25.97 14.13 10.51
N GLN A 4 -25.22 13.04 10.42
CA GLN A 4 -23.76 13.11 10.28
C GLN A 4 -23.50 13.72 8.91
N THR A 5 -23.35 15.05 8.88
CA THR A 5 -22.76 15.75 7.74
C THR A 5 -21.40 15.12 7.49
N LEU A 6 -21.34 14.33 6.41
CA LEU A 6 -20.13 13.68 5.97
C LEU A 6 -19.11 14.79 5.69
N PRO A 7 -17.89 14.73 6.26
CA PRO A 7 -16.90 15.76 6.04
C PRO A 7 -16.63 15.91 4.55
N GLU A 8 -16.58 17.16 4.08
CA GLU A 8 -16.33 17.50 2.68
C GLU A 8 -14.97 16.95 2.25
N ALA A 9 -14.88 16.42 1.03
CA ALA A 9 -13.64 15.83 0.55
C ALA A 9 -12.57 16.93 0.38
N HIS A 10 -11.47 16.82 1.13
CA HIS A 10 -10.35 17.72 0.98
C HIS A 10 -9.73 17.61 -0.42
N SER A 11 -9.42 18.76 -1.02
CA SER A 11 -8.69 18.82 -2.28
C SER A 11 -7.29 18.23 -2.10
N ILE A 12 -6.80 17.46 -3.07
CA ILE A 12 -5.40 16.97 -3.06
C ILE A 12 -4.36 18.10 -3.10
N LEU A 13 -4.80 19.34 -3.36
CA LEU A 13 -3.96 20.53 -3.43
C LEU A 13 -4.08 21.41 -2.17
N SER A 14 -4.90 21.05 -1.18
CA SER A 14 -5.15 21.91 -0.02
C SER A 14 -4.02 21.90 1.01
N TRP A 15 -3.20 20.87 1.01
CA TRP A 15 -2.08 20.76 1.95
C TRP A 15 -0.90 21.63 1.50
N PRO A 16 -0.24 22.37 2.41
CA PRO A 16 1.04 22.99 2.10
C PRO A 16 2.06 21.90 1.81
N LYS A 17 3.00 22.16 0.88
CA LYS A 17 4.09 21.22 0.63
C LYS A 17 4.88 20.97 1.91
N TYR A 18 5.11 19.70 2.25
CA TYR A 18 5.92 19.31 3.40
C TYR A 18 7.33 19.91 3.34
N ARG A 19 7.92 19.90 2.14
CA ARG A 19 9.17 20.60 1.83
C ARG A 19 8.97 21.48 0.60
N SER A 20 8.89 22.80 0.81
CA SER A 20 8.61 23.78 -0.26
C SER A 20 9.68 23.84 -1.34
N GLY A 21 10.95 23.60 -0.99
CA GLY A 21 12.09 23.63 -1.91
C GLY A 21 12.50 22.28 -2.51
N LEU A 22 11.69 21.22 -2.36
CA LEU A 22 12.02 19.93 -2.95
C LEU A 22 11.78 19.97 -4.47
N THR A 23 12.84 19.77 -5.23
CA THR A 23 12.76 19.51 -6.67
C THR A 23 12.43 18.03 -6.88
N PRO A 24 11.42 17.70 -7.71
CA PRO A 24 11.14 16.31 -8.08
C PRO A 24 12.38 15.62 -8.66
N ALA A 25 12.65 14.40 -8.20
CA ALA A 25 13.70 13.56 -8.72
C ALA A 25 13.39 13.16 -10.18
N PRO A 26 14.37 13.09 -11.09
CA PRO A 26 14.15 12.61 -12.45
C PRO A 26 13.47 11.24 -12.46
N GLN A 27 13.89 10.35 -11.57
CA GLN A 27 13.24 9.09 -11.21
C GLN A 27 13.29 8.91 -9.69
N LEU A 28 12.28 8.25 -9.12
CA LEU A 28 12.33 7.85 -7.70
C LEU A 28 13.55 6.94 -7.46
N PRO A 29 14.40 7.22 -6.46
CA PRO A 29 15.59 6.43 -6.20
C PRO A 29 15.25 5.02 -5.72
N MET A 30 16.01 4.04 -6.22
CA MET A 30 15.94 2.62 -5.85
C MET A 30 17.15 2.16 -5.03
N SER A 31 18.17 3.01 -4.91
CA SER A 31 19.42 2.74 -4.19
C SER A 31 19.91 3.93 -3.38
N ARG A 32 20.79 3.66 -2.40
CA ARG A 32 21.51 4.72 -1.67
C ARG A 32 22.38 5.58 -2.58
N ALA A 33 22.92 5.01 -3.66
CA ALA A 33 23.74 5.77 -4.60
C ALA A 33 22.91 6.85 -5.31
N GLU A 34 21.73 6.50 -5.83
CA GLU A 34 20.81 7.47 -6.45
C GLU A 34 20.30 8.49 -5.43
N MET A 35 20.04 8.09 -4.17
CA MET A 35 19.73 9.05 -3.10
C MET A 35 20.86 10.06 -2.88
N ASN A 36 22.12 9.61 -2.89
CA ASN A 36 23.27 10.50 -2.74
C ASN A 36 23.40 11.49 -3.91
N GLU A 37 23.12 11.05 -5.14
CA GLU A 37 23.07 11.92 -6.33
C GLU A 37 21.98 13.00 -6.20
N LEU A 38 20.86 12.67 -5.56
CA LEU A 38 19.78 13.61 -5.23
C LEU A 38 20.08 14.47 -3.99
N GLY A 39 21.17 14.20 -3.26
CA GLY A 39 21.50 14.85 -1.99
C GLY A 39 20.54 14.49 -0.85
N TRP A 40 19.93 13.30 -0.90
CA TRP A 40 18.99 12.81 0.11
C TRP A 40 19.69 11.88 1.10
N ASP A 41 19.56 12.17 2.38
CA ASP A 41 20.03 11.36 3.51
C ASP A 41 19.03 10.22 3.85
N SER A 42 17.74 10.49 3.68
CA SER A 42 16.64 9.59 3.96
C SER A 42 15.46 9.82 3.01
N CYS A 43 14.63 8.80 2.85
CA CYS A 43 13.30 8.94 2.24
C CYS A 43 12.28 9.20 3.34
N ASP A 44 11.28 10.03 3.07
CA ASP A 44 10.13 10.18 3.96
C ASP A 44 9.21 8.95 3.86
N ILE A 45 9.00 8.50 2.63
CA ILE A 45 8.18 7.33 2.30
C ILE A 45 8.98 6.40 1.40
N ILE A 46 8.88 5.09 1.68
CA ILE A 46 9.41 4.06 0.77
C ILE A 46 8.24 3.22 0.26
N ILE A 47 8.10 3.17 -1.06
CA ILE A 47 7.12 2.32 -1.72
C ILE A 47 7.76 0.98 -2.06
N VAL A 48 7.13 -0.12 -1.68
CA VAL A 48 7.55 -1.48 -2.03
C VAL A 48 6.54 -2.07 -2.99
N THR A 49 7.00 -2.52 -4.14
CA THR A 49 6.15 -3.03 -5.21
C THR A 49 6.59 -4.42 -5.68
N GLY A 50 5.60 -5.24 -6.05
CA GLY A 50 5.84 -6.52 -6.71
C GLY A 50 6.15 -6.40 -8.20
N ASP A 51 6.01 -5.23 -8.81
CA ASP A 51 6.35 -5.01 -10.21
C ASP A 51 7.74 -4.40 -10.38
N ALA A 52 8.29 -4.49 -11.59
CA ALA A 52 9.35 -3.62 -12.05
C ALA A 52 8.95 -2.15 -11.85
N TYR A 53 9.91 -1.30 -11.51
CA TYR A 53 9.66 0.13 -11.48
C TYR A 53 9.70 0.68 -12.91
N ILE A 54 8.52 1.06 -13.39
CA ILE A 54 8.34 1.82 -14.62
C ILE A 54 7.60 3.10 -14.23
N ASP A 55 8.25 4.23 -14.43
CA ASP A 55 7.69 5.54 -14.10
C ASP A 55 6.71 6.02 -15.17
N HIS A 56 5.53 5.42 -15.18
CA HIS A 56 4.49 5.63 -16.18
C HIS A 56 3.10 5.67 -15.52
N PRO A 57 2.15 6.50 -16.00
CA PRO A 57 0.82 6.63 -15.41
C PRO A 57 -0.03 5.35 -15.40
N SER A 58 0.33 4.32 -16.18
CA SER A 58 -0.31 3.00 -16.10
C SER A 58 0.15 2.16 -14.92
N PHE A 59 1.14 2.62 -14.14
CA PHE A 59 1.70 1.94 -12.99
C PHE A 59 1.28 2.66 -11.71
N GLY A 60 0.40 2.03 -10.92
CA GLY A 60 -0.21 2.69 -9.76
C GLY A 60 0.80 3.16 -8.72
N MET A 61 1.88 2.40 -8.50
CA MET A 61 2.94 2.80 -7.57
C MET A 61 3.74 4.02 -8.05
N ALA A 62 3.93 4.18 -9.36
CA ALA A 62 4.59 5.35 -9.93
C ALA A 62 3.71 6.59 -9.74
N VAL A 63 2.41 6.50 -10.05
CA VAL A 63 1.44 7.58 -9.81
C VAL A 63 1.44 7.99 -8.34
N ILE A 64 1.33 7.04 -7.40
CA ILE A 64 1.33 7.33 -5.96
C ILE A 64 2.65 7.98 -5.52
N GLY A 65 3.80 7.48 -6.01
CA GLY A 65 5.09 8.08 -5.70
C GLY A 65 5.21 9.53 -6.18
N ARG A 66 4.78 9.82 -7.41
CA ARG A 66 4.75 11.17 -7.97
C ARG A 66 3.76 12.08 -7.26
N VAL A 67 2.59 11.57 -6.90
CA VAL A 67 1.59 12.30 -6.10
C VAL A 67 2.19 12.73 -4.76
N LEU A 68 2.84 11.81 -4.03
CA LEU A 68 3.50 12.13 -2.77
C LEU A 68 4.67 13.11 -2.94
N GLU A 69 5.46 12.96 -4.00
CA GLU A 69 6.54 13.90 -4.32
C GLU A 69 6.02 15.32 -4.63
N THR A 70 4.86 15.44 -5.29
CA THR A 70 4.23 16.75 -5.55
C THR A 70 3.82 17.46 -4.25
N GLN A 71 3.59 16.70 -3.18
CA GLN A 71 3.34 17.22 -1.83
C GLN A 71 4.62 17.59 -1.07
N GLY A 72 5.79 17.47 -1.70
CA GLY A 72 7.08 17.83 -1.11
C GLY A 72 7.69 16.75 -0.22
N PHE A 73 7.31 15.48 -0.40
CA PHE A 73 7.96 14.35 0.28
C PHE A 73 9.06 13.72 -0.57
N ARG A 74 10.14 13.26 0.07
CA ARG A 74 11.15 12.43 -0.57
C ARG A 74 10.66 10.99 -0.63
N VAL A 75 10.43 10.48 -1.83
CA VAL A 75 9.86 9.13 -2.02
C VAL A 75 10.88 8.24 -2.70
N GLY A 76 11.18 7.10 -2.09
CA GLY A 76 11.99 6.04 -2.70
C GLY A 76 11.14 4.83 -3.07
N ILE A 77 11.66 3.98 -3.96
CA ILE A 77 10.95 2.75 -4.38
C ILE A 77 11.86 1.52 -4.30
N ILE A 78 11.32 0.43 -3.77
CA ILE A 78 11.96 -0.89 -3.76
C ILE A 78 11.11 -1.81 -4.64
N ALA A 79 11.60 -2.10 -5.84
CA ALA A 79 10.93 -2.95 -6.81
C ALA A 79 11.40 -4.40 -6.71
N GLN A 80 10.46 -5.34 -6.61
CA GLN A 80 10.71 -6.79 -6.55
C GLN A 80 11.81 -7.22 -5.58
N PRO A 81 11.77 -6.77 -4.31
CA PRO A 81 12.76 -7.19 -3.33
C PRO A 81 12.70 -8.71 -3.12
N ASP A 82 13.86 -9.33 -2.88
CA ASP A 82 13.91 -10.72 -2.43
C ASP A 82 13.25 -10.86 -1.06
N TRP A 83 12.09 -11.52 -1.04
CA TRP A 83 11.26 -11.68 0.16
C TRP A 83 11.72 -12.81 1.07
N LYS A 84 12.78 -13.54 0.72
CA LYS A 84 13.37 -14.56 1.59
C LYS A 84 14.08 -13.95 2.80
N SER A 85 14.40 -12.66 2.74
CA SER A 85 15.04 -11.90 3.83
C SER A 85 14.47 -10.48 3.93
N ALA A 86 14.47 -9.90 5.13
CA ALA A 86 14.16 -8.48 5.31
C ALA A 86 15.26 -7.54 4.80
N GLU A 87 16.45 -8.06 4.46
CA GLU A 87 17.57 -7.22 4.07
C GLU A 87 17.32 -6.43 2.77
N ALA A 88 16.64 -7.03 1.79
CA ALA A 88 16.27 -6.33 0.56
C ALA A 88 15.36 -5.12 0.82
N PHE A 89 14.61 -5.13 1.93
CA PHE A 89 13.70 -4.05 2.34
C PHE A 89 14.44 -2.95 3.12
N ARG A 90 15.73 -3.13 3.41
CA ARG A 90 16.61 -2.13 4.01
C ARG A 90 17.43 -1.35 2.99
N ALA A 91 17.29 -1.64 1.70
CA ALA A 91 18.10 -1.06 0.62
C ALA A 91 18.15 0.48 0.64
N LEU A 92 17.04 1.14 0.98
CA LEU A 92 16.93 2.61 1.07
C LEU A 92 17.03 3.15 2.51
N GLY A 93 17.20 2.26 3.49
CA GLY A 93 17.17 2.59 4.91
C GLY A 93 15.77 2.75 5.49
N LYS A 94 15.72 3.37 6.68
CA LYS A 94 14.49 3.61 7.44
C LYS A 94 13.75 4.82 6.83
N PRO A 95 12.46 4.69 6.46
CA PRO A 95 11.68 5.85 6.05
C PRO A 95 11.31 6.71 7.27
N ASN A 96 11.14 8.02 7.06
CA ASN A 96 10.77 8.94 8.16
C ASN A 96 9.31 8.78 8.59
N LEU A 97 8.41 8.43 7.65
CA LEU A 97 6.97 8.38 7.87
C LEU A 97 6.41 6.96 7.79
N PHE A 98 6.50 6.29 6.65
CA PHE A 98 5.91 4.95 6.48
C PHE A 98 6.46 4.16 5.28
N PHE A 99 6.16 2.86 5.28
CA PHE A 99 6.25 2.00 4.10
C PHE A 99 4.90 1.89 3.41
N GLY A 100 4.84 2.16 2.11
CA GLY A 100 3.67 1.90 1.26
C GLY A 100 3.87 0.61 0.47
N VAL A 101 2.99 -0.37 0.61
CA VAL A 101 3.20 -1.72 0.04
C VAL A 101 2.10 -2.09 -0.96
N THR A 102 2.50 -2.60 -2.12
CA THR A 102 1.63 -3.07 -3.20
C THR A 102 2.15 -4.36 -3.82
N ALA A 103 1.25 -5.23 -4.30
CA ALA A 103 1.61 -6.38 -5.14
C ALA A 103 2.01 -5.99 -6.57
N GLY A 104 1.77 -4.74 -6.98
CA GLY A 104 1.91 -4.26 -8.35
C GLY A 104 0.57 -3.87 -8.98
N ASN A 105 0.51 -3.88 -10.31
CA ASN A 105 -0.66 -3.60 -11.13
C ASN A 105 -1.62 -4.79 -11.24
N MET A 106 -1.18 -5.99 -10.86
CA MET A 106 -1.98 -7.20 -10.88
C MET A 106 -1.84 -7.95 -9.56
N ASP A 107 -2.84 -8.79 -9.24
CA ASP A 107 -2.78 -9.70 -8.11
C ASP A 107 -1.63 -10.71 -8.29
N SER A 108 -0.84 -10.92 -7.24
CA SER A 108 0.37 -11.75 -7.32
C SER A 108 0.07 -13.20 -7.69
N MET A 109 -1.09 -13.72 -7.29
CA MET A 109 -1.50 -15.08 -7.63
C MET A 109 -1.85 -15.17 -9.12
N VAL A 110 -2.49 -14.15 -9.69
CA VAL A 110 -2.82 -14.11 -11.13
C VAL A 110 -1.56 -13.99 -11.98
N ASN A 111 -0.54 -13.29 -11.49
CA ASN A 111 0.76 -13.22 -12.15
C ASN A 111 1.54 -14.54 -12.08
N HIS A 112 1.36 -15.34 -11.03
CA HIS A 112 2.05 -16.62 -10.90
C HIS A 112 1.31 -17.80 -11.52
N TYR A 113 -0.02 -17.75 -11.62
CA TYR A 113 -0.83 -18.89 -11.99
C TYR A 113 -1.82 -18.59 -13.13
N THR A 114 -2.10 -19.60 -13.95
CA THR A 114 -3.23 -19.58 -14.89
C THR A 114 -4.55 -19.80 -14.13
N SER A 115 -5.67 -19.58 -14.81
CA SER A 115 -7.02 -19.91 -14.30
C SER A 115 -7.15 -21.37 -13.89
N GLU A 116 -6.46 -22.30 -14.56
CA GLU A 116 -6.39 -23.72 -14.19
C GLU A 116 -5.35 -24.03 -13.10
N ARG A 117 -4.84 -23.01 -12.39
CA ARG A 117 -3.84 -23.14 -11.31
C ARG A 117 -2.49 -23.72 -11.77
N ARG A 118 -2.14 -23.57 -13.04
CA ARG A 118 -0.79 -23.93 -13.54
C ARG A 118 0.17 -22.77 -13.33
N ILE A 119 1.42 -23.05 -12.95
CA ILE A 119 2.45 -22.03 -12.80
C ILE A 119 2.77 -21.42 -14.18
N ARG A 120 2.78 -20.09 -14.27
CA ARG A 120 3.21 -19.35 -15.46
C ARG A 120 4.73 -19.40 -15.59
N SER A 121 5.21 -19.53 -16.83
CA SER A 121 6.64 -19.50 -17.15
C SER A 121 7.19 -18.08 -17.29
N ASP A 122 6.32 -17.08 -17.34
CA ASP A 122 6.63 -15.67 -17.57
C ASP A 122 5.84 -14.74 -16.62
N ASP A 123 6.31 -13.50 -16.52
CA ASP A 123 5.68 -12.45 -15.72
C ASP A 123 5.79 -11.09 -16.44
N ALA A 124 4.66 -10.58 -16.91
CA ALA A 124 4.59 -9.37 -17.74
C ALA A 124 5.08 -8.09 -17.04
N TYR A 125 5.15 -8.10 -15.71
CA TYR A 125 5.60 -6.94 -14.92
C TYR A 125 6.97 -7.14 -14.27
N THR A 126 7.73 -8.14 -14.73
CA THR A 126 9.09 -8.42 -14.26
C THR A 126 10.09 -8.08 -15.35
N PRO A 127 11.29 -7.53 -15.01
CA PRO A 127 12.34 -7.31 -16.01
C PRO A 127 12.67 -8.62 -16.74
N ASP A 128 12.80 -8.52 -18.07
CA ASP A 128 13.04 -9.65 -18.98
C ASP A 128 11.95 -10.74 -18.94
N GLY A 129 10.78 -10.46 -18.36
CA GLY A 129 9.65 -11.40 -18.30
C GLY A 129 9.86 -12.60 -17.38
N VAL A 130 10.85 -12.56 -16.48
CA VAL A 130 11.25 -13.72 -15.66
C VAL A 130 10.17 -14.09 -14.63
N ALA A 131 9.76 -15.36 -14.60
CA ALA A 131 8.81 -15.81 -13.57
C ALA A 131 9.44 -15.92 -12.16
N GLY A 132 8.59 -15.85 -11.13
CA GLY A 132 8.98 -16.13 -9.74
C GLY A 132 9.84 -15.05 -9.09
N LYS A 133 9.66 -13.77 -9.48
CA LYS A 133 10.34 -12.61 -8.89
C LYS A 133 9.53 -11.87 -7.82
N ARG A 134 8.33 -12.36 -7.49
CA ARG A 134 7.54 -11.93 -6.32
C ARG A 134 7.04 -13.17 -5.56
N PRO A 135 6.56 -13.04 -4.31
CA PRO A 135 5.87 -14.12 -3.62
C PRO A 135 4.39 -14.19 -3.98
N ASP A 136 3.79 -15.36 -3.75
CA ASP A 136 2.34 -15.48 -3.58
C ASP A 136 1.85 -14.57 -2.46
N ARG A 137 0.74 -13.87 -2.71
CA ARG A 137 0.16 -12.90 -1.77
C ARG A 137 1.18 -11.85 -1.36
N ALA A 138 1.80 -11.24 -2.37
CA ALA A 138 2.89 -10.31 -2.23
C ALA A 138 2.64 -9.20 -1.19
N VAL A 139 1.43 -8.63 -1.12
CA VAL A 139 1.09 -7.60 -0.12
C VAL A 139 1.34 -8.09 1.30
N THR A 140 0.91 -9.32 1.62
CA THR A 140 1.08 -9.91 2.95
C THR A 140 2.55 -10.10 3.29
N VAL A 141 3.30 -10.73 2.38
CA VAL A 141 4.71 -11.06 2.60
C VAL A 141 5.56 -9.78 2.69
N TYR A 142 5.36 -8.84 1.78
CA TYR A 142 6.12 -7.59 1.76
C TYR A 142 5.81 -6.71 2.97
N ALA A 143 4.55 -6.64 3.43
CA ALA A 143 4.20 -5.89 4.64
C ALA A 143 4.92 -6.45 5.88
N GLN A 144 4.95 -7.78 6.02
CA GLN A 144 5.67 -8.45 7.10
C GLN A 144 7.18 -8.17 7.03
N ARG A 145 7.78 -8.20 5.83
CA ARG A 145 9.20 -7.88 5.65
C ARG A 145 9.54 -6.42 5.93
N CYS A 146 8.66 -5.48 5.59
CA CYS A 146 8.83 -4.07 5.97
C CYS A 146 8.87 -3.91 7.50
N ARG A 147 7.97 -4.60 8.22
CA ARG A 147 7.98 -4.59 9.69
C ARG A 147 9.23 -5.23 10.29
N GLU A 148 9.71 -6.32 9.70
CA GLU A 148 10.95 -6.98 10.11
C GLU A 148 12.19 -6.10 9.83
N ALA A 149 12.17 -5.37 8.70
CA ALA A 149 13.24 -4.46 8.32
C ALA A 149 13.39 -3.31 9.32
N PHE A 150 12.28 -2.64 9.67
CA PHE A 150 12.25 -1.54 10.64
C PHE A 150 11.01 -1.58 11.53
N LYS A 151 11.20 -2.02 12.78
CA LYS A 151 10.13 -2.05 13.80
C LYS A 151 9.67 -0.62 14.14
N GLY A 152 8.36 -0.47 14.32
CA GLY A 152 7.74 0.78 14.77
C GLY A 152 7.46 1.79 13.64
N ILE A 153 7.87 1.48 12.41
CA ILE A 153 7.45 2.25 11.23
C ILE A 153 6.07 1.77 10.78
N PRO A 154 5.10 2.68 10.56
CA PRO A 154 3.82 2.34 9.96
C PRO A 154 3.97 1.64 8.61
N VAL A 155 3.17 0.60 8.39
CA VAL A 155 3.06 -0.11 7.11
C VAL A 155 1.64 0.06 6.58
N ILE A 156 1.53 0.69 5.42
CA ILE A 156 0.28 0.96 4.74
C ILE A 156 0.22 0.10 3.48
N ILE A 157 -0.83 -0.69 3.32
CA ILE A 157 -1.02 -1.58 2.17
C ILE A 157 -2.10 -1.05 1.22
N GLY A 158 -1.96 -1.29 -0.08
CA GLY A 158 -2.95 -0.87 -1.07
C GLY A 158 -2.89 -1.65 -2.37
N SER A 159 -3.39 -1.03 -3.45
CA SER A 159 -3.58 -1.64 -4.78
C SER A 159 -4.71 -2.69 -4.82
N ILE A 160 -4.89 -3.31 -5.98
CA ILE A 160 -5.91 -4.30 -6.32
C ILE A 160 -5.89 -5.47 -5.34
N GLU A 161 -4.70 -6.05 -5.08
CA GLU A 161 -4.58 -7.22 -4.21
C GLU A 161 -5.06 -6.94 -2.77
N ALA A 162 -4.68 -5.79 -2.18
CA ALA A 162 -5.17 -5.42 -0.86
C ALA A 162 -6.67 -5.06 -0.91
N SER A 163 -7.08 -4.25 -1.89
CA SER A 163 -8.46 -3.75 -2.02
C SER A 163 -9.48 -4.88 -2.12
N LEU A 164 -9.19 -5.91 -2.92
CA LEU A 164 -10.06 -7.07 -3.09
C LEU A 164 -10.11 -7.97 -1.86
N ARG A 165 -9.06 -7.97 -1.03
CA ARG A 165 -8.93 -8.80 0.17
C ARG A 165 -9.20 -8.01 1.47
N ARG A 166 -9.78 -6.81 1.38
CA ARG A 166 -9.98 -5.90 2.54
C ARG A 166 -11.01 -6.42 3.54
N ILE A 167 -11.98 -7.20 3.08
CA ILE A 167 -13.01 -7.87 3.89
C ILE A 167 -12.87 -9.39 3.77
N ALA A 168 -13.70 -10.13 4.51
CA ALA A 168 -13.82 -11.55 4.30
C ALA A 168 -14.19 -11.84 2.83
N HIS A 169 -13.50 -12.80 2.22
CA HIS A 169 -13.65 -13.11 0.80
C HIS A 169 -13.43 -14.60 0.56
N TYR A 170 -14.11 -15.13 -0.46
CA TYR A 170 -13.81 -16.46 -0.97
C TYR A 170 -12.51 -16.40 -1.78
N ASP A 171 -11.54 -17.24 -1.40
CA ASP A 171 -10.25 -17.34 -2.06
C ASP A 171 -10.24 -18.54 -3.00
N TYR A 172 -10.34 -18.25 -4.30
CA TYR A 172 -10.35 -19.28 -5.36
C TYR A 172 -9.13 -20.20 -5.33
N TRP A 173 -7.97 -19.70 -4.90
CA TRP A 173 -6.71 -20.46 -4.92
C TRP A 173 -6.69 -21.57 -3.87
N SER A 174 -7.22 -21.30 -2.68
CA SER A 174 -7.27 -22.25 -1.56
C SER A 174 -8.64 -22.90 -1.36
N ASP A 175 -9.68 -22.50 -2.11
CA ASP A 175 -11.05 -23.02 -1.98
C ASP A 175 -11.60 -22.84 -0.55
N THR A 176 -11.35 -21.67 0.05
CA THR A 176 -11.78 -21.35 1.41
C THR A 176 -12.22 -19.90 1.53
N VAL A 177 -13.08 -19.61 2.51
CA VAL A 177 -13.35 -18.23 2.92
C VAL A 177 -12.20 -17.76 3.81
N ARG A 178 -11.52 -16.70 3.39
CA ARG A 178 -10.46 -16.05 4.16
C ARG A 178 -10.99 -14.78 4.80
N ARG A 179 -10.45 -14.46 5.97
CA ARG A 179 -10.64 -13.14 6.62
C ARG A 179 -9.96 -12.03 5.80
N SER A 180 -10.13 -10.79 6.24
CA SER A 180 -9.37 -9.64 5.72
C SER A 180 -7.87 -9.92 5.67
N VAL A 181 -7.16 -9.30 4.72
CA VAL A 181 -5.69 -9.35 4.64
C VAL A 181 -5.00 -8.62 5.80
N LEU A 182 -5.66 -7.66 6.46
CA LEU A 182 -5.08 -6.85 7.54
C LEU A 182 -4.52 -7.69 8.72
N PRO A 183 -5.27 -8.65 9.31
CA PRO A 183 -4.74 -9.55 10.34
C PRO A 183 -3.51 -10.37 9.93
N ASP A 184 -3.43 -10.76 8.66
CA ASP A 184 -2.38 -11.63 8.12
C ASP A 184 -1.13 -10.81 7.77
N SER A 185 -1.29 -9.66 7.11
CA SER A 185 -0.19 -8.76 6.72
C SER A 185 0.40 -8.00 7.90
N LYS A 186 -0.36 -7.83 8.98
CA LYS A 186 -0.04 -6.95 10.11
C LYS A 186 0.11 -5.48 9.70
N ALA A 187 -0.37 -5.07 8.54
CA ALA A 187 -0.36 -3.66 8.16
C ALA A 187 -1.19 -2.83 9.13
N ASP A 188 -0.77 -1.59 9.37
CA ASP A 188 -1.46 -0.66 10.26
C ASP A 188 -2.73 -0.09 9.60
N MET A 189 -2.70 0.07 8.28
CA MET A 189 -3.82 0.60 7.49
C MET A 189 -3.83 0.02 6.08
N LEU A 190 -5.02 -0.20 5.53
CA LEU A 190 -5.25 -0.54 4.13
C LEU A 190 -5.96 0.62 3.43
N VAL A 191 -5.47 1.02 2.26
CA VAL A 191 -6.10 2.03 1.40
C VAL A 191 -6.67 1.34 0.15
N PHE A 192 -7.94 1.63 -0.18
CA PHE A 192 -8.63 1.00 -1.30
C PHE A 192 -9.36 2.01 -2.20
N GLY A 193 -9.54 1.64 -3.46
CA GLY A 193 -10.09 2.53 -4.49
C GLY A 193 -9.05 3.55 -4.98
N ASN A 194 -9.50 4.74 -5.35
CA ASN A 194 -8.63 5.85 -5.74
C ASN A 194 -7.96 6.43 -4.48
N ALA A 195 -6.67 6.10 -4.31
CA ALA A 195 -5.94 6.24 -3.06
C ALA A 195 -5.22 7.58 -2.86
N GLU A 196 -5.20 8.45 -3.88
CA GLU A 196 -4.39 9.67 -3.89
C GLU A 196 -4.74 10.61 -2.75
N ARG A 197 -6.04 10.81 -2.48
CA ARG A 197 -6.49 11.69 -1.39
C ARG A 197 -6.05 11.13 -0.03
N GLN A 198 -6.27 9.84 0.19
CA GLN A 198 -5.98 9.16 1.44
C GLN A 198 -4.49 9.17 1.71
N ILE A 199 -3.66 8.82 0.72
CA ILE A 199 -2.22 8.70 0.96
C ILE A 199 -1.57 10.06 1.21
N ILE A 200 -2.04 11.12 0.55
CA ILE A 200 -1.63 12.50 0.83
C ILE A 200 -1.99 12.88 2.26
N GLU A 201 -3.24 12.64 2.66
CA GLU A 201 -3.72 12.99 4.00
C GLU A 201 -2.99 12.22 5.09
N ILE A 202 -2.76 10.92 4.90
CA ILE A 202 -1.97 10.09 5.82
C ILE A 202 -0.54 10.63 5.94
N ALA A 203 0.12 10.93 4.81
CA ALA A 203 1.48 11.43 4.82
C ALA A 203 1.60 12.76 5.59
N HIS A 204 0.69 13.71 5.35
CA HIS A 204 0.69 14.99 6.08
C HIS A 204 0.34 14.86 7.55
N ARG A 205 -0.64 14.03 7.92
CA ARG A 205 -0.98 13.79 9.32
C ARG A 205 0.17 13.13 10.08
N LEU A 206 0.84 12.13 9.49
CA LEU A 206 2.04 11.51 10.05
C LEU A 206 3.19 12.52 10.17
N ALA A 207 3.41 13.36 9.16
CA ALA A 207 4.42 14.41 9.19
C ALA A 207 4.17 15.47 10.27
N ASN A 208 2.90 15.71 10.62
CA ASN A 208 2.49 16.57 11.73
C ASN A 208 2.51 15.85 13.09
N GLY A 209 3.03 14.63 13.16
CA GLY A 209 3.23 13.88 14.41
C GLY A 209 2.01 13.10 14.89
N GLU A 210 0.95 13.01 14.09
CA GLU A 210 -0.20 12.18 14.44
C GLU A 210 0.15 10.69 14.34
N SER A 211 -0.42 9.88 15.25
CA SER A 211 -0.24 8.42 15.21
C SER A 211 -1.10 7.79 14.13
N ILE A 212 -0.57 6.81 13.39
CA ILE A 212 -1.37 6.02 12.44
C ILE A 212 -2.61 5.37 13.08
N ASN A 213 -2.54 5.02 14.37
CA ASN A 213 -3.63 4.36 15.09
C ASN A 213 -4.78 5.30 15.46
N SER A 214 -4.58 6.63 15.46
CA SER A 214 -5.66 7.60 15.69
C SER A 214 -6.43 7.96 14.42
N MET A 215 -5.88 7.67 13.25
CA MET A 215 -6.47 7.96 11.95
C MET A 215 -7.59 6.97 11.60
N THR A 216 -8.75 7.16 12.23
CA THR A 216 -9.92 6.27 12.10
C THR A 216 -11.08 6.87 11.28
N ASP A 217 -10.91 8.11 10.84
CA ASP A 217 -11.89 8.96 10.16
C ASP A 217 -11.63 9.10 8.64
N LEU A 218 -10.57 8.45 8.13
CA LEU A 218 -10.19 8.51 6.72
C LEU A 218 -11.04 7.59 5.84
N ARG A 219 -11.81 8.20 4.93
CA ARG A 219 -12.63 7.46 3.96
C ARG A 219 -11.77 6.71 2.95
N GLY A 220 -12.22 5.54 2.52
CA GLY A 220 -11.45 4.69 1.60
C GLY A 220 -10.28 3.99 2.27
N THR A 221 -10.32 3.86 3.60
CA THR A 221 -9.35 3.08 4.38
C THR A 221 -10.04 1.98 5.16
N ALA A 222 -9.29 0.92 5.47
CA ALA A 222 -9.68 -0.13 6.39
C ALA A 222 -8.59 -0.30 7.44
N ILE A 223 -9.01 -0.46 8.69
CA ILE A 223 -8.14 -0.59 9.86
C ILE A 223 -8.64 -1.71 10.77
N MET A 224 -7.74 -2.30 11.54
CA MET A 224 -8.12 -3.22 12.60
C MET A 224 -8.56 -2.44 13.83
N ARG A 225 -9.72 -2.79 14.39
CA ARG A 225 -10.19 -2.27 15.68
C ARG A 225 -10.44 -3.41 16.66
N ASN A 226 -10.23 -3.13 17.94
CA ASN A 226 -10.45 -4.08 19.02
C ASN A 226 -11.92 -4.14 19.47
N SER A 227 -12.74 -3.16 19.05
CA SER A 227 -14.15 -3.07 19.40
C SER A 227 -14.93 -2.36 18.29
N VAL A 228 -16.25 -2.60 18.28
CA VAL A 228 -17.20 -1.86 17.44
C VAL A 228 -17.15 -0.38 17.83
N PRO A 229 -17.14 0.57 16.88
CA PRO A 229 -17.19 2.00 17.17
C PRO A 229 -18.52 2.41 17.83
N ASP A 230 -18.49 3.44 18.67
CA ASP A 230 -19.71 4.02 19.25
C ASP A 230 -20.66 4.54 18.17
N GLY A 231 -21.97 4.32 18.38
CA GLY A 231 -23.01 4.74 17.44
C GLY A 231 -23.18 3.83 16.22
N TRP A 232 -22.47 2.70 16.16
CA TRP A 232 -22.66 1.66 15.14
C TRP A 232 -23.43 0.48 15.73
N HIS A 233 -24.31 -0.11 14.92
CA HIS A 233 -25.02 -1.34 15.26
C HIS A 233 -24.41 -2.51 14.49
N GLU A 234 -24.08 -3.58 15.21
CA GLU A 234 -23.71 -4.85 14.59
C GLU A 234 -24.97 -5.47 14.00
N VAL A 235 -24.97 -5.70 12.69
CA VAL A 235 -26.04 -6.41 11.99
C VAL A 235 -25.52 -7.81 11.69
N ASP A 236 -26.22 -8.82 12.19
CA ASP A 236 -25.89 -10.21 11.89
C ASP A 236 -26.17 -10.49 10.41
N SER A 237 -25.11 -10.75 9.64
CA SER A 237 -25.19 -11.07 8.21
C SER A 237 -25.35 -12.57 7.97
N CYS A 238 -26.17 -13.25 8.78
CA CYS A 238 -26.52 -14.66 8.57
C CYS A 238 -27.54 -14.87 7.45
N GLU A 239 -28.22 -13.82 6.98
CA GLU A 239 -29.11 -13.89 5.83
C GLU A 239 -28.39 -13.41 4.56
N LEU A 240 -28.47 -14.21 3.50
CA LEU A 240 -28.00 -13.80 2.18
C LEU A 240 -28.97 -12.77 1.61
N ASP A 241 -28.46 -11.57 1.31
CA ASP A 241 -29.20 -10.58 0.53
C ASP A 241 -29.72 -11.25 -0.75
N THR A 242 -31.03 -11.13 -0.99
CA THR A 242 -31.68 -11.65 -2.20
C THR A 242 -31.76 -10.53 -3.22
N PRO A 243 -30.93 -10.50 -4.29
CA PRO A 243 -30.93 -9.39 -5.22
C PRO A 243 -32.29 -9.27 -5.92
N GLY A 244 -32.85 -8.05 -5.97
CA GLY A 244 -34.09 -7.76 -6.71
C GLY A 244 -35.38 -7.77 -5.89
N LYS A 245 -35.29 -7.74 -4.57
CA LYS A 245 -36.40 -7.35 -3.69
C LYS A 245 -36.07 -6.07 -2.94
#